data_AF-A0A838DX40-F1
#
_entry.id   AF-A0A838DX40-F1
#
_cell.length_a   1.000
_cell.length_b   1.000
_cell.length_c   1.000
_cell.angle_alpha   90.00
_cell.angle_beta   90.00
_cell.angle_gamma   90.00
#
_symmetry.space_group_name_H-M   'P 1'
#
loop_
_entity.id
_entity.type
_entity.pdbx_description
1 polymer ?
#
loop_
_entity_poly.entity_id
_entity_poly.type
_entity_poly.pdbx_seq_one_letter_code
_entity_poly.pdbx_strand_id
1 'polypeptide(L)'
;MIPSNTLLQPDGTIVLLDFDFCGWGWRIYDLAGYLLEIEYWGAAPTTAEAFLQGYEEKRVLDPLERDVLPTFEVMRAIFSLRTPALHVNEWGSAYLTERMVTIHLEIIQRNLLKMH
;
A
#
# COMPACT_ATOMS: atom_id res chain seq x y z
N MET A 1 6.75 2.01 -1.34
CA MET A 1 6.47 3.32 -1.99
C MET A 1 4.99 3.63 -1.81
N ILE A 2 4.61 4.87 -1.50
CA ILE A 2 3.23 5.25 -1.19
C ILE A 2 2.92 6.57 -1.93
N PRO A 3 1.81 6.68 -2.69
CA PRO A 3 1.43 7.90 -3.41
C PRO A 3 1.47 9.20 -2.59
N SER A 4 1.02 9.20 -1.33
CA SER A 4 1.07 10.40 -0.46
C SER A 4 2.47 10.90 -0.16
N ASN A 5 3.49 10.05 -0.26
CA ASN A 5 4.90 10.42 -0.04
C ASN A 5 5.62 10.74 -1.37
N THR A 6 4.86 11.20 -2.37
CA THR A 6 5.36 11.51 -3.71
C THR A 6 5.11 12.98 -4.05
N LEU A 7 6.18 13.70 -4.42
CA LEU A 7 6.12 15.10 -4.84
C LEU A 7 6.26 15.20 -6.36
N LEU A 8 5.27 15.82 -7.02
CA LEU A 8 5.34 16.19 -8.43
C LEU A 8 5.94 17.60 -8.57
N GLN A 9 7.07 17.70 -9.26
CA GLN A 9 7.71 18.98 -9.56
C GLN A 9 7.06 19.67 -10.79
N PRO A 10 7.18 21.00 -10.93
CA PRO A 10 6.62 21.73 -12.08
C PRO A 10 7.15 21.28 -13.45
N ASP A 11 8.34 20.68 -13.50
CA ASP A 11 8.96 20.14 -14.70
C ASP A 11 8.50 18.70 -15.04
N GLY A 12 7.61 18.13 -14.23
CA GLY A 12 7.10 16.76 -14.36
C GLY A 12 7.95 15.70 -13.64
N THR A 13 9.04 16.09 -12.97
CA THR A 13 9.87 15.15 -12.20
C THR A 13 9.13 14.68 -10.95
N ILE A 14 9.23 13.38 -10.67
CA ILE A 14 8.66 12.77 -9.47
C ILE A 14 9.76 12.55 -8.43
N VAL A 15 9.56 13.06 -7.21
CA VAL A 15 10.47 12.87 -6.07
C VAL A 15 9.78 12.07 -4.99
N LEU A 16 10.45 11.02 -4.51
CA LEU A 16 10.01 10.22 -3.37
C LEU A 16 10.52 10.83 -2.06
N LEU A 17 9.65 10.90 -1.07
CA LEU A 17 9.89 11.46 0.26
C LEU A 17 9.71 10.38 1.35
N ASP A 18 9.96 10.77 2.60
CA ASP A 18 9.64 10.03 3.83
C ASP A 18 10.16 8.57 3.86
N PHE A 19 11.46 8.47 4.09
CA PHE A 19 12.21 7.20 4.17
C PHE A 19 12.27 6.61 5.59
N ASP A 20 11.45 7.08 6.54
CA ASP A 20 11.51 6.65 7.94
C ASP A 20 11.22 5.15 8.14
N PHE A 21 10.47 4.56 7.21
CA PHE A 21 10.18 3.12 7.16
C PHE A 21 10.93 2.39 6.03
N CYS A 22 12.01 2.96 5.51
CA CYS A 22 12.81 2.29 4.49
C CYS A 22 13.67 1.17 5.07
N GLY A 23 13.96 0.15 4.26
CA GLY A 23 14.75 -0.98 4.68
C GLY A 23 14.80 -2.06 3.61
N TRP A 24 15.54 -3.13 3.90
CA TRP A 24 15.59 -4.31 3.04
C TRP A 24 14.28 -5.09 3.16
N GLY A 25 13.69 -5.46 2.02
CA GLY A 25 12.44 -6.19 1.99
C GLY A 25 12.06 -6.69 0.58
N TRP A 26 10.93 -7.37 0.51
CA TRP A 26 10.37 -7.83 -0.77
C TRP A 26 9.75 -6.66 -1.53
N ARG A 27 10.06 -6.54 -2.82
CA ARG A 27 9.51 -5.48 -3.69
C ARG A 27 7.98 -5.51 -3.77
N ILE A 28 7.38 -6.69 -3.68
CA ILE A 28 5.93 -6.88 -3.67
C ILE A 28 5.29 -6.23 -2.43
N TYR A 29 6.02 -6.15 -1.31
CA TYR A 29 5.55 -5.43 -0.12
C TYR A 29 5.39 -3.93 -0.41
N ASP A 30 6.32 -3.33 -1.18
CA ASP A 30 6.19 -1.95 -1.63
C ASP A 30 5.02 -1.76 -2.60
N LEU A 31 4.82 -2.69 -3.53
CA LEU A 31 3.69 -2.66 -4.47
C LEU A 31 2.34 -2.74 -3.74
N ALA A 32 2.21 -3.70 -2.82
CA ALA A 32 1.04 -3.84 -1.97
C ALA A 32 0.76 -2.57 -1.15
N GLY A 33 1.81 -1.87 -0.70
CA GLY A 33 1.67 -0.60 0.00
C GLY A 33 1.09 0.51 -0.88
N TYR A 34 1.50 0.56 -2.15
CA TYR A 34 1.00 1.51 -3.13
C TYR A 34 -0.47 1.24 -3.48
N LEU A 35 -0.80 -0.02 -3.77
CA LEU A 35 -2.16 -0.46 -4.11
C LEU A 35 -3.15 -0.22 -2.98
N LEU A 36 -2.74 -0.53 -1.74
CA LEU A 36 -3.54 -0.25 -0.56
C LEU A 36 -3.86 1.24 -0.42
N GLU A 37 -2.92 2.13 -0.75
CA GLU A 37 -3.18 3.56 -0.63
C GLU A 37 -4.10 4.12 -1.72
N ILE A 38 -3.98 3.62 -2.96
CA ILE A 38 -4.93 3.90 -4.05
C ILE A 38 -6.35 3.58 -3.57
N GLU A 39 -6.55 2.41 -2.97
CA GLU A 39 -7.85 1.98 -2.45
C GLU A 39 -8.30 2.84 -1.27
N TYR A 40 -7.42 3.12 -0.30
CA TYR A 40 -7.73 3.95 0.85
C TYR A 40 -8.17 5.37 0.46
N TRP A 41 -7.54 5.96 -0.56
CA TRP A 41 -7.92 7.28 -1.07
C TRP A 41 -9.10 7.25 -2.04
N GLY A 42 -9.63 6.07 -2.37
CA GLY A 42 -10.75 5.92 -3.30
C GLY A 42 -10.40 6.40 -4.71
N ALA A 43 -9.15 6.22 -5.13
CA ALA A 43 -8.73 6.52 -6.50
C ALA A 43 -9.47 5.60 -7.50
N ALA A 44 -9.50 6.00 -8.77
CA ALA A 44 -10.18 5.23 -9.80
C ALA A 44 -9.60 3.80 -9.88
N PRO A 45 -10.42 2.75 -10.10
CA PRO A 45 -9.93 1.39 -10.23
C PRO A 45 -8.81 1.23 -11.28
N THR A 46 -8.89 2.03 -12.35
CA THR A 46 -7.87 2.08 -13.41
C THR A 46 -6.51 2.61 -12.96
N THR A 47 -6.42 3.30 -11.82
CA THR A 47 -5.16 3.80 -11.26
C THR A 47 -4.25 2.67 -10.81
N ALA A 48 -4.79 1.62 -10.19
CA ALA A 48 -4.02 0.44 -9.78
C ALA A 48 -3.47 -0.30 -11.01
N GLU A 49 -4.31 -0.49 -12.03
CA GLU A 49 -3.93 -1.15 -13.28
C GLU A 49 -2.85 -0.36 -14.03
N ALA A 50 -3.01 0.96 -14.16
CA ALA A 50 -2.03 1.83 -14.80
C ALA A 50 -0.68 1.83 -14.05
N PHE A 51 -0.71 1.84 -12.71
CA PHE A 51 0.51 1.76 -11.91
C PHE A 51 1.23 0.42 -12.11
N LEU A 52 0.52 -0.71 -12.06
CA LEU A 52 1.10 -2.02 -12.28
C LEU A 52 1.68 -2.15 -13.70
N GLN A 53 0.96 -1.66 -14.71
CA GLN A 53 1.46 -1.63 -16.09
C GLN A 53 2.79 -0.86 -16.18
N GLY A 54 2.86 0.35 -15.62
CA GLY A 54 4.09 1.15 -15.62
C GLY A 54 5.23 0.52 -14.81
N TYR A 55 4.92 -0.19 -13.72
CA TYR A 55 5.92 -0.97 -12.99
C TYR A 55 6.51 -2.08 -13.85
N GLU A 56 5.66 -2.81 -14.58
CA GLU A 56 6.06 -3.94 -15.41
C GLU A 56 6.86 -3.55 -16.65
N GLU A 57 6.74 -2.31 -17.14
CA GLU A 57 7.64 -1.76 -18.16
C GLU A 57 9.11 -1.70 -17.71
N LYS A 58 9.36 -1.61 -16.39
CA LYS A 58 10.70 -1.61 -15.81
C LYS A 58 11.07 -2.97 -15.25
N ARG A 59 10.10 -3.71 -14.72
CA ARG A 59 10.31 -5.00 -14.07
C ARG A 59 9.07 -5.87 -14.13
N VAL A 60 9.14 -6.93 -14.93
CA VAL A 60 8.10 -7.95 -15.03
C VAL A 60 7.85 -8.60 -13.67
N LEU A 61 6.56 -8.71 -13.31
CA LEU A 61 6.12 -9.52 -12.18
C LEU A 61 5.95 -10.96 -12.63
N ASP A 62 6.72 -11.87 -12.04
CA ASP A 62 6.58 -13.29 -12.35
C ASP A 62 5.26 -13.85 -11.80
N PRO A 63 4.81 -15.04 -12.27
CA PRO A 63 3.54 -15.61 -11.84
C PRO A 63 3.44 -15.83 -10.33
N LEU A 64 4.55 -16.18 -9.67
CA LEU A 64 4.58 -16.36 -8.21
C LEU A 64 4.42 -15.01 -7.52
N GLU A 65 5.13 -13.98 -7.96
CA GLU A 65 5.02 -12.62 -7.39
C GLU A 65 3.57 -12.09 -7.47
N ARG A 66 2.86 -12.39 -8.57
CA ARG A 66 1.44 -12.05 -8.72
C ARG A 66 0.53 -12.85 -7.81
N ASP A 67 0.79 -14.16 -7.70
CA ASP A 67 0.02 -15.07 -6.85
C ASP A 67 0.13 -14.71 -5.36
N VAL A 68 1.32 -14.29 -4.92
CA VAL A 68 1.54 -13.89 -3.52
C VAL A 68 1.16 -12.43 -3.23
N LEU A 69 0.90 -11.59 -4.24
CA LEU A 69 0.57 -10.17 -4.04
C LEU A 69 -0.61 -9.96 -3.07
N PRO A 70 -1.75 -10.69 -3.14
CA PRO A 70 -2.82 -10.58 -2.16
C PRO A 70 -2.36 -10.84 -0.72
N THR A 71 -1.41 -11.75 -0.52
CA THR A 71 -0.82 -12.02 0.80
C THR A 71 -0.05 -10.80 1.30
N PHE A 72 0.72 -10.15 0.44
CA PHE A 72 1.43 -8.92 0.78
C PHE A 72 0.48 -7.74 1.05
N GLU A 73 -0.66 -7.66 0.37
CA GLU A 73 -1.71 -6.67 0.66
C GLU A 73 -2.29 -6.87 2.07
N VAL A 74 -2.52 -8.13 2.49
CA VAL A 74 -2.91 -8.45 3.88
C VAL A 74 -1.85 -7.98 4.87
N MET A 75 -0.57 -8.29 4.61
CA MET A 75 0.54 -7.87 5.48
C MET A 75 0.62 -6.33 5.60
N ARG A 76 0.46 -5.62 4.48
CA ARG A 76 0.43 -4.15 4.45
C ARG A 76 -0.76 -3.60 5.20
N ALA A 77 -1.94 -4.21 5.08
CA ALA A 77 -3.11 -3.78 5.81
C ALA A 77 -2.93 -3.92 7.33
N ILE A 78 -2.35 -5.03 7.78
CA ILE A 78 -1.99 -5.25 9.19
C ILE A 78 -0.96 -4.21 9.66
N PHE A 79 0.07 -3.92 8.86
CA PHE A 79 1.06 -2.89 9.20
C PHE A 79 0.42 -1.51 9.38
N SER A 80 -0.45 -1.12 8.45
CA SER A 80 -1.14 0.17 8.47
C SER A 80 -2.10 0.31 9.66
N LEU A 81 -2.73 -0.78 10.12
CA LEU A 81 -3.51 -0.82 11.37
C LEU A 81 -2.61 -0.76 12.61
N ARG A 82 -1.53 -1.54 12.61
CA ARG A 82 -0.60 -1.68 13.74
C ARG A 82 0.00 -0.34 14.11
N THR A 83 0.51 0.42 13.15
CA THR A 83 1.32 1.61 13.41
C THR A 83 0.59 2.66 14.26
N PRO A 84 -0.60 3.15 13.90
CA PRO A 84 -1.33 4.10 14.76
C PRO A 84 -1.86 3.46 16.05
N ALA A 85 -2.15 2.15 16.06
CA ALA A 85 -2.54 1.44 17.29
C ALA A 85 -1.40 1.33 18.30
N LEU A 86 -0.18 1.07 17.84
CA LEU A 86 1.00 0.97 18.67
C LEU A 86 1.34 2.31 19.34
N HIS A 87 1.08 3.42 18.65
CA HIS A 87 1.41 4.77 19.13
C HIS A 87 0.19 5.55 19.61
N VAL A 88 -0.95 4.89 19.89
CA VAL A 88 -2.20 5.58 20.27
C VAL A 88 -2.06 6.44 21.52
N ASN A 89 -1.19 6.05 22.45
CA ASN A 89 -0.90 6.80 23.67
C ASN A 89 0.00 8.02 23.43
N GLU A 90 0.69 8.09 22.30
CA GLU A 90 1.62 9.16 21.93
C GLU A 90 0.99 10.13 20.91
N TRP A 91 0.34 9.60 19.88
CA TRP A 91 -0.24 10.37 18.77
C TRP A 91 -1.74 10.62 18.92
N GLY A 92 -2.36 9.98 19.90
CA GLY A 92 -3.82 9.95 20.07
C GLY A 92 -4.51 9.04 19.06
N SER A 93 -5.84 9.00 19.12
CA SER A 93 -6.68 8.13 18.29
C SER A 93 -7.05 8.70 16.93
N ALA A 94 -6.59 9.91 16.57
CA ALA A 94 -6.96 10.59 15.34
C ALA A 94 -6.59 9.79 14.06
N TYR A 95 -5.54 8.97 14.14
CA TYR A 95 -5.08 8.11 13.04
C TYR A 95 -5.75 6.72 13.02
N LEU A 96 -6.54 6.38 14.05
CA LEU A 96 -7.34 5.16 14.16
C LEU A 96 -8.82 5.47 13.94
N THR A 97 -9.15 6.08 12.80
CA THR A 97 -10.55 6.36 12.46
C THR A 97 -11.31 5.09 12.12
N GLU A 98 -12.65 5.13 12.25
CA GLU A 98 -13.51 4.02 11.80
C GLU A 98 -13.29 3.69 10.32
N ARG A 99 -13.18 4.71 9.46
CA ARG A 99 -12.87 4.53 8.03
C ARG A 99 -11.55 3.80 7.81
N MET A 100 -10.49 4.19 8.54
CA MET A 100 -9.18 3.53 8.48
C MET A 100 -9.32 2.06 8.85
N VAL A 101 -9.99 1.76 9.96
CA VAL A 101 -10.17 0.38 10.43
C VAL A 101 -10.98 -0.45 9.45
N THR A 102 -12.14 0.05 9.01
CA THR A 102 -13.07 -0.68 8.13
C THR A 102 -12.41 -1.04 6.80
N ILE A 103 -11.80 -0.07 6.10
CA ILE A 103 -11.16 -0.33 4.80
C ILE A 103 -10.07 -1.40 4.94
N HIS A 104 -9.24 -1.33 5.97
CA HIS A 104 -8.15 -2.27 6.15
C HIS A 104 -8.64 -3.68 6.52
N LEU A 105 -9.72 -3.78 7.31
CA LEU A 105 -10.36 -5.06 7.60
C LEU A 105 -11.02 -5.68 6.37
N GLU A 106 -11.67 -4.88 5.52
CA GLU A 106 -12.24 -5.34 4.25
C GLU A 106 -11.16 -5.88 3.30
N ILE A 107 -10.02 -5.19 3.18
CA ILE A 107 -8.86 -5.66 2.41
C ILE A 107 -8.37 -7.00 2.94
N ILE A 108 -8.21 -7.12 4.27
CA ILE A 108 -7.76 -8.36 4.91
C ILE A 108 -8.73 -9.50 4.59
N GLN A 109 -10.03 -9.31 4.83
CA GLN A 109 -11.05 -10.34 4.59
C GLN A 109 -11.09 -10.75 3.12
N ARG A 110 -11.14 -9.79 2.20
CA ARG A 110 -11.21 -10.03 0.76
C ARG A 110 -10.01 -10.83 0.26
N ASN A 111 -8.80 -10.53 0.74
CA ASN A 111 -7.59 -11.15 0.24
C ASN A 111 -7.27 -12.48 0.93
N LEU A 112 -7.67 -12.69 2.18
CA LEU A 112 -7.59 -14.01 2.81
C LEU A 112 -8.40 -15.07 2.05
N LEU A 113 -9.56 -14.70 1.48
CA LEU A 113 -10.38 -15.60 0.66
C LEU A 113 -9.71 -16.01 -0.67
N LYS A 114 -8.71 -15.25 -1.14
CA LYS A 114 -7.98 -15.54 -2.37
C LYS A 114 -6.77 -16.47 -2.15
N MET A 115 -6.44 -16.80 -0.90
CA MET A 115 -5.25 -17.57 -0.54
C MET A 115 -5.49 -19.10 -0.55
N HIS A 116 -6.42 -19.59 -1.37
CA HIS A 116 -6.87 -20.99 -1.41
C HIS A 116 -6.81 -21.57 -2.82
#